data_AF-A0A9Q0IMV4-F1
#
_entry.id   AF-A0A9Q0IMV4-F1
#
_cell.length_a   1.000
_cell.length_b   1.000
_cell.length_c   1.000
_cell.angle_alpha   90.00
_cell.angle_beta   90.00
_cell.angle_gamma   90.00
#
_symmetry.space_group_name_H-M   'P 1'
#
loop_
_entity.id
_entity.type
_entity.pdbx_description
1 polymer ?
#
loop_
_entity_poly.entity_id
_entity_poly.type
_entity_poly.pdbx_seq_one_letter_code
_entity_poly.pdbx_strand_id
1 'polypeptide(L)' 'MCQEPSPSQPEVYHVELVHSRLSELLAKHWHGMWLSKLPGVYLDMFSQTIPPEAFDKLDTWTHICSVRLRSCRSHGNAQ' A
#
# COMPACT_ATOMS: atom_id res chain seq x y z
N MET A 1 -2.26 -29.45 -17.50
CA MET A 1 -0.82 -29.25 -17.28
C MET A 1 -0.68 -28.45 -16.00
N CYS A 2 -0.24 -29.11 -14.94
CA CYS A 2 -0.07 -28.49 -13.62
C CYS A 2 0.98 -27.38 -13.74
N GLN A 3 0.63 -26.16 -13.33
CA GLN A 3 1.62 -25.10 -13.17
C GLN A 3 2.45 -25.46 -11.94
N GLU A 4 3.68 -25.92 -12.16
CA GLU A 4 4.67 -26.17 -11.13
C GLU A 4 5.16 -24.81 -10.58
N PRO A 5 4.96 -24.48 -9.29
CA PRO A 5 5.65 -23.35 -8.68
C PRO A 5 7.07 -23.80 -8.34
N SER A 6 8.02 -23.40 -9.19
CA SER A 6 9.45 -23.62 -8.99
C SER A 6 9.94 -22.97 -7.67
N PRO A 7 10.68 -23.68 -6.79
CA PRO A 7 11.02 -23.23 -5.44
C PRO A 7 12.23 -22.28 -5.37
N SER A 8 12.38 -21.36 -6.33
CA SER A 8 13.48 -20.37 -6.35
C SER A 8 12.99 -18.93 -6.40
N GLN A 9 11.77 -18.69 -5.91
CA GLN A 9 11.12 -17.39 -6.01
C GLN A 9 11.50 -16.52 -4.80
N PRO A 10 12.13 -15.35 -4.99
CA PRO A 10 12.50 -14.46 -3.90
C PRO A 10 11.22 -13.94 -3.25
N GLU A 11 10.88 -14.44 -2.06
CA GLU A 11 9.78 -13.98 -1.18
C GLU A 11 8.68 -13.18 -1.91
N VAL A 12 8.04 -13.83 -2.90
CA VAL A 12 7.10 -13.16 -3.80
C VAL A 12 5.81 -12.96 -3.01
N TYR A 13 5.70 -11.85 -2.29
CA TYR A 13 4.41 -11.40 -1.79
C TYR A 13 3.46 -11.29 -2.98
N HIS A 14 2.23 -11.74 -2.80
CA HIS A 14 1.23 -11.72 -3.86
C HIS A 14 0.79 -10.27 -4.12
N VAL A 15 1.45 -9.61 -5.07
CA VAL A 15 1.13 -8.23 -5.50
C VAL A 15 -0.35 -8.07 -5.81
N GLU A 16 -0.95 -9.05 -6.50
CA GLU A 16 -2.38 -9.05 -6.83
C GLU A 16 -3.29 -9.07 -5.61
N LEU A 17 -2.90 -9.82 -4.57
CA LEU A 17 -3.62 -9.84 -3.30
C LEU A 17 -3.52 -8.47 -2.61
N VAL A 18 -2.32 -7.89 -2.52
CA VAL A 18 -2.11 -6.58 -1.92
C VAL A 18 -2.90 -5.51 -2.68
N HIS A 19 -2.89 -5.53 -4.01
CA HIS A 19 -3.69 -4.66 -4.86
C HIS A 19 -5.19 -4.75 -4.57
N SER A 20 -5.72 -5.98 -4.51
CA SER A 20 -7.15 -6.20 -4.26
C SER A 20 -7.55 -5.67 -2.87
N ARG A 21 -6.72 -5.94 -1.87
CA ARG A 21 -6.91 -5.50 -0.49
C ARG A 21 -6.82 -3.97 -0.37
N LEU A 22 -5.88 -3.34 -1.05
CA LEU A 22 -5.77 -1.88 -1.12
C LEU A 22 -6.97 -1.26 -1.82
N SER A 23 -7.42 -1.84 -2.95
CA SER A 23 -8.61 -1.37 -3.66
C SER A 23 -9.85 -1.41 -2.77
N GLU A 24 -10.06 -2.52 -2.04
CA GLU A 24 -11.17 -2.66 -1.09
C GLU A 24 -11.06 -1.68 0.09
N LEU A 25 -9.85 -1.51 0.63
CA LEU A 25 -9.57 -0.55 1.71
C LEU A 25 -9.82 0.90 1.26
N LEU A 26 -9.38 1.28 0.06
CA LEU A 26 -9.63 2.62 -0.50
C LEU A 26 -11.10 2.84 -0.85
N ALA A 27 -11.80 1.80 -1.34
CA ALA A 27 -13.23 1.87 -1.59
C ALA A 27 -14.02 2.14 -0.31
N LYS A 28 -13.60 1.54 0.82
CA LYS A 28 -14.15 1.83 2.15
C LYS A 28 -13.71 3.20 2.69
N HIS A 29 -12.46 3.59 2.44
CA HIS A 29 -11.86 4.84 2.91
C HIS A 29 -11.71 5.87 1.79
N TRP A 30 -12.80 6.17 1.07
CA TRP A 30 -12.81 7.11 -0.06
C TRP A 30 -12.39 8.55 0.29
N HIS A 31 -12.42 8.90 1.58
CA HIS A 31 -11.97 10.19 2.10
C HIS A 31 -10.45 10.39 2.00
N GLY A 32 -9.70 9.36 1.59
CA GLY A 32 -8.25 9.37 1.51
C GLY A 32 -7.61 8.98 2.84
N MET A 33 -6.45 8.32 2.75
CA MET A 33 -5.69 7.83 3.90
C MET A 33 -4.24 8.29 3.79
N TRP A 34 -3.63 8.54 4.95
CA TRP A 34 -2.20 8.80 5.02
C TRP A 34 -1.44 7.51 4.75
N LEU A 35 -0.42 7.58 3.89
CA LEU A 35 0.47 6.45 3.61
C LEU A 35 1.08 5.88 4.91
N SER A 36 1.42 6.73 5.88
CA SER A 36 1.91 6.32 7.21
C SER A 36 0.89 5.57 8.08
N LYS A 37 -0.41 5.72 7.80
CA LYS A 37 -1.49 5.02 8.50
C LYS A 37 -2.02 3.82 7.72
N LEU A 38 -1.78 3.78 6.41
CA LEU A 38 -2.12 2.66 5.54
C LEU A 38 -1.67 1.30 6.10
N PRO A 39 -0.41 1.06 6.52
CA PRO A 39 -0.02 -0.24 7.04
C PRO A 39 -0.73 -0.59 8.35
N GLY A 40 -1.10 0.42 9.15
CA GLY A 40 -1.90 0.23 10.37
C GLY A 40 -3.35 -0.12 10.09
N VAL A 41 -4.00 0.57 9.14
CA VAL A 41 -5.41 0.27 8.79
C VAL A 41 -5.52 -1.04 8.00
N TYR A 42 -4.54 -1.33 7.16
CA TYR A 42 -4.47 -2.61 6.45
C TYR A 42 -4.33 -3.78 7.45
N LEU A 43 -3.52 -3.61 8.51
CA LEU A 43 -3.43 -4.56 9.61
C LEU A 43 -4.72 -4.67 10.42
N ASP A 44 -5.39 -3.57 10.71
CA ASP A 44 -6.66 -3.60 11.44
C ASP A 44 -7.78 -4.30 10.64
N MET A 45 -7.86 -4.03 9.33
CA MET A 45 -8.88 -4.59 8.44
C MET A 45 -8.65 -6.04 8.05
N PHE A 46 -7.40 -6.40 7.75
CA PHE A 46 -7.05 -7.70 7.18
C PHE A 46 -6.21 -8.58 8.10
N SER A 47 -5.84 -8.07 9.29
CA SER A 47 -4.89 -8.73 10.20
C SER A 47 -3.57 -9.12 9.52
N GLN A 48 -3.19 -8.36 8.49
CA GLN A 48 -1.96 -8.54 7.73
C GLN A 48 -1.19 -7.23 7.67
N THR A 49 0.14 -7.27 7.69
CA THR A 49 0.96 -6.09 7.42
C THR A 49 1.27 -6.00 5.93
N ILE A 50 1.31 -4.77 5.40
CA ILE A 50 1.76 -4.54 4.03
C ILE A 50 3.28 -4.83 3.96
N PRO A 51 3.74 -5.67 3.02
CA PRO A 51 5.17 -5.92 2.82
C PRO A 51 5.92 -4.61 2.50
N PRO A 52 7.15 -4.41 3.00
CA PRO A 52 7.91 -3.20 2.73
C PRO A 52 8.14 -2.96 1.23
N GLU A 53 8.32 -4.02 0.44
CA GLU A 53 8.44 -3.94 -1.02
C GLU A 53 7.15 -3.48 -1.71
N ALA A 54 5.99 -3.90 -1.20
CA ALA A 54 4.70 -3.40 -1.68
C ALA A 54 4.53 -1.94 -1.28
N PHE A 55 4.94 -1.58 -0.07
CA PHE A 55 4.83 -0.24 0.48
C PHE A 55 5.65 0.77 -0.34
N ASP A 56 6.87 0.40 -0.75
CA ASP A 56 7.71 1.21 -1.64
C ASP A 56 7.10 1.34 -3.05
N LYS A 57 6.49 0.25 -3.55
CA LYS A 57 5.80 0.25 -4.85
C LYS A 57 4.46 0.98 -4.86
N LEU A 58 3.92 1.42 -3.72
CA LEU A 58 2.66 2.17 -3.66
C LEU A 58 2.71 3.46 -4.49
N ASP A 59 3.85 4.15 -4.50
CA ASP A 59 4.07 5.32 -5.35
C ASP A 59 3.99 4.98 -6.86
N THR A 60 4.33 3.75 -7.22
CA THR A 60 4.22 3.25 -8.60
C THR A 60 2.80 2.81 -8.94
N TRP A 61 1.97 2.45 -7.94
CA TRP A 61 0.60 1.96 -8.11
C TRP A 61 -0.44 3.08 -8.24
N THR A 62 -0.14 4.07 -9.08
CA THR A 62 -1.00 5.25 -9.35
C THR A 62 -2.39 4.92 -9.89
N HIS A 63 -2.55 3.73 -10.49
CA HIS A 63 -3.80 3.20 -11.00
C HIS A 63 -4.70 2.61 -9.90
N ILE A 64 -4.16 2.35 -8.70
CA ILE A 64 -4.89 1.82 -7.54
C ILE A 64 -5.01 2.91 -6.47
N CYS A 65 -3.89 3.52 -6.11
CA CYS A 65 -3.77 4.57 -5.12
C CYS A 65 -3.31 5.86 -5.79
N SER A 66 -4.09 6.93 -5.67
CA SER A 66 -3.56 8.27 -5.99
C SER A 66 -2.79 8.79 -4.78
N VAL A 67 -1.48 8.53 -4.72
CA VAL A 67 -0.61 9.00 -3.64
C VAL A 67 -0.48 10.52 -3.75
N ARG A 68 -1.12 11.25 -2.81
CA ARG A 68 -0.88 12.68 -2.65
C ARG A 68 0.06 12.91 -1.49
N LEU A 69 1.30 13.28 -1.81
CA LEU A 69 2.20 13.89 -0.84
C LEU A 69 1.59 15.23 -0.44
N ARG A 70 0.93 15.28 0.71
CA ARG A 70 0.71 16.57 1.35
C ARG A 70 2.07 17.05 1.82
N SER A 71 2.65 18.02 1.12
CA SER A 71 3.76 18.77 1.66
C SER A 71 3.33 19.26 3.03
N CYS A 72 3.96 18.74 4.08
CA CYS A 72 3.95 19.42 5.36
C CYS A 72 4.55 20.79 5.06
N ARG A 73 3.71 21.81 4.82
CA ARG A 73 4.14 23.20 4.98
C ARG A 73 4.46 23.29 6.46
N SER A 74 5.68 22.92 6.82
CA SER A 74 6.33 23.43 8.00
C SER A 74 6.19 24.93 7.86
N HIS A 75 5.28 25.48 8.66
CA HIS A 75 5.16 26.91 8.82
C HIS A 75 6.47 27.30 9.49
N GLY A 76 7.48 27.58 8.66
CA GLY A 76 8.71 28.19 9.10
C GLY A 76 8.31 29.55 9.63
N ASN A 77 8.18 29.64 10.94
CA ASN A 77 8.29 30.88 11.69
C ASN A 77 9.58 31.59 11.24
N ALA A 78 9.45 32.59 10.38
CA ALA A 78 10.53 33.51 10.06
C ALA A 78 9.96 34.94 10.07
N GLN A 79 10.14 35.55 11.23
CA GLN A 79 10.29 36.98 11.52
C GLN A 79 9.05 37.89 11.55
#